data_AF-A0A498HGU2-F1
#
_entry.id   AF-A0A498HGU2-F1
#
_cell.length_a   1.000
_cell.length_b   1.000
_cell.length_c   1.000
_cell.angle_alpha   90.00
_cell.angle_beta   90.00
_cell.angle_gamma   90.00
#
_symmetry.space_group_name_H-M   'P 1'
#
loop_
_entity.id
_entity.type
_entity.pdbx_description
1 polymer ?
#
loop_
_entity_poly.entity_id
_entity_poly.type
_entity_poly.pdbx_seq_one_letter_code
_entity_poly.pdbx_strand_id
1 'polypeptide(L)'
;MLVHQSSTDAASSLLVTALNEGRDVIMDGTLSWLAFVEHTIDMARDVHNCRYRMEVGYKVEEDGTVTENYWERVDEEEDHQDQQKMIDNGEEPRRKPYRIELVGVVCDA
;
A
#
# COMPACT_ATOMS: atom_id res chain seq x y z
N MET A 1 12.66 19.21 2.78
CA MET A 1 12.54 19.29 1.30
C MET A 1 11.13 18.87 0.91
N LEU A 2 10.20 19.83 0.83
CA LEU A 2 8.74 19.57 0.72
C LEU A 2 8.34 18.79 -0.54
N VAL A 3 9.09 18.98 -1.64
CA VAL A 3 8.80 18.36 -2.94
C VAL A 3 9.03 16.85 -2.95
N HIS A 4 10.00 16.33 -2.20
CA HIS A 4 10.24 14.89 -2.14
C HIS A 4 9.16 14.15 -1.39
N GLN A 5 8.67 14.72 -0.28
CA GLN A 5 7.59 14.09 0.49
C GLN A 5 6.31 14.01 -0.35
N SER A 6 5.95 15.10 -1.03
CA SER A 6 4.77 15.11 -1.91
C SER A 6 4.85 14.10 -3.06
N SER A 7 6.02 13.88 -3.66
CA SER A 7 6.19 12.86 -4.70
C SER A 7 6.10 11.44 -4.15
N THR A 8 6.73 11.19 -3.00
CA THR A 8 6.66 9.89 -2.33
C THR A 8 5.23 9.54 -1.92
N ASP A 9 4.52 10.48 -1.31
CA ASP A 9 3.13 10.29 -0.88
C ASP A 9 2.21 10.03 -2.09
N ALA A 10 2.42 10.75 -3.20
CA ALA A 10 1.67 10.52 -4.43
C ALA A 10 1.91 9.12 -5.02
N ALA A 11 3.17 8.67 -5.06
CA ALA A 11 3.52 7.34 -5.55
C ALA A 11 2.93 6.23 -4.65
N SER A 12 3.04 6.39 -3.33
CA SER A 12 2.47 5.46 -2.35
C SER A 12 0.94 5.41 -2.41
N SER A 13 0.27 6.56 -2.59
CA SER A 13 -1.17 6.61 -2.79
C SER A 13 -1.62 5.88 -4.07
N LEU A 14 -0.87 6.02 -5.16
CA LEU A 14 -1.13 5.30 -6.41
C LEU A 14 -0.92 3.78 -6.24
N LEU A 15 0.11 3.36 -5.50
CA LEU A 15 0.39 1.96 -5.21
C LEU A 15 -0.79 1.31 -4.49
N VAL A 16 -1.23 1.87 -3.36
CA VAL A 16 -2.33 1.27 -2.57
C VAL A 16 -3.64 1.27 -3.35
N THR A 17 -3.92 2.33 -4.12
CA THR A 17 -5.11 2.40 -4.99
C THR A 17 -5.08 1.30 -6.05
N ALA A 18 -3.95 1.13 -6.74
CA ALA A 18 -3.82 0.12 -7.78
C ALA A 18 -3.98 -1.31 -7.22
N LEU A 19 -3.38 -1.59 -6.07
CA LEU A 19 -3.48 -2.89 -5.41
C LEU A 19 -4.91 -3.18 -4.91
N ASN A 20 -5.59 -2.18 -4.32
CA ASN A 20 -7.00 -2.31 -3.92
C ASN A 20 -7.93 -2.61 -5.10
N GLU A 21 -7.64 -2.07 -6.29
CA GLU A 21 -8.38 -2.35 -7.52
C GLU A 21 -7.94 -3.66 -8.21
N GLY A 22 -6.98 -4.40 -7.64
CA GLY A 22 -6.47 -5.65 -8.21
C GLY A 22 -5.71 -5.45 -9.52
N ARG A 23 -5.12 -4.28 -9.74
CA ARG A 23 -4.28 -3.99 -10.91
C ARG A 23 -2.85 -4.49 -10.68
N ASP A 24 -2.21 -4.94 -11.75
CA ASP A 24 -0.79 -5.25 -11.73
C ASP A 24 0.03 -3.96 -11.56
N VAL A 25 1.03 -3.98 -10.67
CA VAL A 25 1.88 -2.83 -10.37
C VAL A 25 3.35 -3.20 -10.52
N ILE A 26 4.09 -2.34 -11.22
CA ILE A 26 5.55 -2.31 -11.16
C ILE A 26 5.93 -1.03 -10.42
N MET A 27 6.49 -1.19 -9.22
CA MET A 27 6.98 -0.08 -8.43
C MET A 27 8.51 -0.03 -8.54
N ASP A 28 9.03 1.07 -9.07
CA ASP A 28 10.44 1.40 -9.03
C ASP A 28 10.63 2.59 -8.08
N GLY A 29 11.29 2.37 -6.96
CA GLY A 29 11.43 3.34 -5.90
C GLY A 29 12.70 3.12 -5.08
N THR A 30 13.21 4.19 -4.49
CA THR A 30 14.42 4.17 -3.64
C THR A 30 14.13 3.81 -2.19
N LEU A 31 12.86 3.58 -1.83
CA LEU A 31 12.42 3.20 -0.47
C LEU A 31 12.77 1.73 -0.21
N SER A 32 14.02 1.49 0.19
CA SER A 32 14.57 0.15 0.40
C SER A 32 14.80 -0.20 1.87
N TRP A 33 14.30 0.61 2.81
CA TRP A 33 14.46 0.30 4.23
C TRP A 33 13.49 -0.81 4.65
N LEU A 34 13.92 -1.60 5.62
CA LEU A 34 13.31 -2.89 5.96
C LEU A 34 11.81 -2.78 6.28
N ALA A 35 11.42 -1.85 7.15
CA ALA A 35 10.03 -1.72 7.59
C ALA A 35 9.04 -1.38 6.47
N PHE A 36 9.43 -0.50 5.52
CA PHE A 36 8.59 -0.22 4.36
C PHE A 36 8.40 -1.45 3.49
N VAL A 37 9.47 -2.22 3.26
CA VAL A 37 9.42 -3.44 2.45
C VAL A 37 8.52 -4.49 3.13
N GLU A 38 8.69 -4.72 4.42
CA GLU A 38 7.89 -5.68 5.19
C GLU A 38 6.41 -5.30 5.19
N HIS A 39 6.08 -4.04 5.52
CA HIS A 39 4.70 -3.56 5.51
C HIS A 39 4.07 -3.65 4.11
N THR A 40 4.84 -3.32 3.06
CA THR A 40 4.35 -3.39 1.68
C THR A 40 4.10 -4.83 1.25
N ILE A 41 4.95 -5.78 1.65
CA ILE A 41 4.71 -7.21 1.40
C ILE A 41 3.45 -7.68 2.11
N ASP A 42 3.23 -7.27 3.36
CA ASP A 42 2.06 -7.69 4.14
C ASP A 42 0.76 -7.12 3.56
N MET A 43 0.72 -5.81 3.26
CA MET A 43 -0.39 -5.20 2.52
C MET A 43 -0.59 -5.93 1.20
N ALA A 44 0.47 -6.05 0.41
CA ALA A 44 0.39 -6.67 -0.89
C ALA A 44 -0.08 -8.11 -0.79
N ARG A 45 0.16 -8.86 0.29
CA ARG A 45 -0.33 -10.24 0.52
C ARG A 45 -1.76 -10.34 1.02
N ASP A 46 -2.36 -9.25 1.51
CA ASP A 46 -3.67 -9.27 2.13
C ASP A 46 -4.73 -8.42 1.41
N VAL A 47 -4.31 -7.61 0.43
CA VAL A 47 -5.20 -6.70 -0.33
C VAL A 47 -6.34 -7.40 -1.08
N HIS A 48 -6.25 -8.72 -1.29
CA HIS A 48 -7.37 -9.51 -1.83
C HIS A 48 -8.48 -9.79 -0.81
N ASN A 49 -8.18 -9.74 0.49
CA ASN A 49 -9.12 -10.01 1.57
C ASN A 49 -9.75 -8.72 2.12
N CYS A 50 -8.96 -7.65 2.20
CA CYS A 50 -9.42 -6.36 2.72
C CYS A 50 -8.81 -5.19 1.92
N ARG A 51 -9.38 -4.00 2.06
CA ARG A 51 -8.78 -2.77 1.51
C ARG A 51 -7.78 -2.17 2.46
N TYR A 52 -6.83 -1.45 1.88
CA TYR A 52 -5.83 -0.69 2.61
C TYR A 52 -5.90 0.80 2.30
N ARG A 53 -5.42 1.64 3.22
CA ARG A 53 -5.17 3.07 3.01
C ARG A 53 -3.72 3.40 3.36
N MET A 54 -3.25 4.51 2.78
CA MET A 54 -1.93 5.06 3.09
C MET A 54 -1.96 5.79 4.44
N GLU A 55 -1.02 5.46 5.31
CA GLU A 55 -0.80 6.12 6.59
C GLU A 55 0.28 7.20 6.51
N VAL A 56 0.61 7.80 7.66
CA VAL A 56 1.61 8.87 7.79
C VAL A 56 3.03 8.48 7.36
N GLY A 57 3.30 7.19 7.15
CA GLY A 57 4.61 6.67 6.78
C GLY A 57 5.59 6.76 7.94
N TYR A 58 6.79 7.27 7.66
CA TYR A 58 7.80 7.57 8.66
C TYR A 58 7.63 9.00 9.18
N LYS A 59 7.38 9.13 10.48
CA LYS A 59 7.25 10.42 11.16
C LYS A 59 8.01 10.43 12.48
N VAL A 60 8.73 11.51 12.73
CA VAL A 60 9.38 11.80 14.02
C VAL A 60 8.62 12.94 14.67
N GLU A 61 8.06 12.71 15.84
CA GLU A 61 7.36 13.73 16.63
C GLU A 61 8.34 14.64 17.36
N GLU A 62 7.86 15.78 17.88
CA GLU A 62 8.69 16.77 18.58
C GLU A 62 9.36 16.23 19.85
N ASP A 63 8.78 15.20 20.47
CA ASP A 63 9.33 14.52 21.66
C ASP A 63 10.36 13.43 21.32
N GLY A 64 10.64 13.23 20.02
CA GLY A 64 11.55 12.20 19.53
C GLY A 64 10.91 10.82 19.33
N THR A 65 9.61 10.67 19.57
CA THR A 65 8.87 9.44 19.26
C THR A 65 8.87 9.22 17.75
N VAL A 66 9.23 8.01 17.32
CA VAL A 66 9.22 7.61 15.90
C VAL A 66 8.00 6.73 15.65
N THR A 67 7.15 7.16 14.73
CA THR A 67 6.07 6.36 14.16
C THR A 67 6.48 5.93 12.77
N GLU A 68 6.44 4.63 12.52
CA GLU A 68 6.68 4.08 11.19
C GLU A 68 5.54 3.13 10.84
N ASN A 69 4.55 3.66 10.12
CA ASN A 69 3.44 2.89 9.59
C ASN A 69 3.02 3.43 8.22
N TYR A 70 3.02 2.56 7.21
CA TYR A 70 2.78 2.94 5.83
C TYR A 70 1.37 2.59 5.36
N TRP A 71 0.81 1.50 5.86
CA TRP A 71 -0.45 0.94 5.38
C TRP A 71 -1.33 0.54 6.54
N GLU A 72 -2.61 0.88 6.47
CA GLU A 72 -3.62 0.46 7.44
C GLU A 72 -4.79 -0.21 6.73
N ARG A 73 -5.33 -1.27 7.33
CA ARG A 73 -6.55 -1.91 6.83
C ARG A 73 -7.72 -0.94 7.00
N VAL A 74 -8.54 -0.85 5.97
CA VAL A 74 -9.83 -0.16 6.04
C VAL A 74 -10.80 -1.04 6.80
N ASP A 75 -11.68 -0.43 7.60
CA ASP A 75 -12.65 -1.15 8.43
C ASP A 75 -13.53 -2.10 7.59
N GLU A 76 -13.82 -3.27 8.15
CA GLU A 76 -14.58 -4.34 7.47
C GLU A 76 -15.93 -3.83 6.97
N GLU A 77 -16.60 -2.96 7.74
CA GLU A 77 -17.90 -2.38 7.36
C GLU A 77 -17.81 -1.50 6.09
N GLU A 78 -16.73 -0.74 5.93
CA GLU A 78 -16.50 0.11 4.76
C GLU A 78 -16.13 -0.74 3.53
N ASP A 79 -15.31 -1.77 3.70
CA ASP A 79 -14.93 -2.67 2.60
C ASP A 79 -16.12 -3.55 2.15
N HIS A 80 -16.94 -4.04 3.08
CA HIS A 80 -18.16 -4.79 2.76
C HIS A 80 -19.19 -3.97 1.99
N GLN A 81 -19.38 -2.69 2.35
CA GLN A 81 -20.28 -1.82 1.60
C GLN A 81 -19.83 -1.64 0.16
N ASP A 82 -18.54 -1.49 -0.08
CA ASP A 82 -18.03 -1.30 -1.43
C ASP A 82 -17.96 -2.61 -2.24
N GLN A 83 -17.67 -3.74 -1.61
CA GLN A 83 -17.84 -5.06 -2.25
C GLN A 83 -19.31 -5.31 -2.62
N GLN A 84 -20.26 -4.95 -1.76
CA GLN A 84 -21.69 -5.09 -2.05
C GLN A 84 -22.11 -4.21 -3.24
N LYS A 85 -21.62 -2.95 -3.33
CA LYS A 85 -21.84 -2.10 -4.51
C LYS A 85 -21.29 -2.69 -5.79
N MET A 86 -20.11 -3.32 -5.75
CA MET A 86 -19.52 -4.00 -6.92
C MET A 86 -20.42 -5.15 -7.38
N ILE A 87 -20.91 -5.97 -6.45
CA ILE A 87 -21.87 -7.05 -6.73
C ILE A 87 -23.17 -6.49 -7.34
N ASP A 88 -23.73 -5.43 -6.74
CA ASP A 88 -24.96 -4.80 -7.20
C ASP A 88 -24.81 -4.20 -8.62
N ASN A 89 -23.59 -3.75 -8.98
CA ASN A 89 -23.23 -3.27 -10.31
C ASN A 89 -22.87 -4.39 -11.30
N GLY A 90 -22.91 -5.66 -10.88
CA GLY A 90 -22.62 -6.83 -11.72
C GLY A 90 -21.13 -7.13 -11.91
N GLU A 91 -20.25 -6.56 -11.08
CA GLU A 91 -18.82 -6.83 -11.06
C GLU A 91 -18.51 -8.07 -10.19
N GLU A 92 -17.52 -8.87 -10.58
CA GLU A 92 -17.18 -10.07 -9.81
C GLU A 92 -16.59 -9.71 -8.43
N PRO A 93 -17.13 -10.24 -7.33
CA PRO A 93 -16.67 -9.90 -5.98
C PRO A 93 -15.31 -10.50 -5.61
N ARG A 94 -14.79 -11.43 -6.42
CA ARG A 94 -13.54 -12.13 -6.12
C ARG A 94 -12.38 -11.42 -6.79
N ARG A 95 -11.63 -10.67 -5.98
CA ARG A 95 -10.32 -10.12 -6.37
C ARG A 95 -9.44 -11.28 -6.87
N LYS A 96 -8.87 -11.13 -8.07
CA LYS A 96 -8.09 -12.19 -8.69
C LYS A 96 -6.85 -12.50 -7.84
N PRO A 97 -6.39 -13.76 -7.79
CA PRO A 97 -5.09 -14.08 -7.21
C PRO A 97 -4.01 -13.26 -7.93
N TYR A 98 -3.11 -12.65 -7.17
CA TYR A 98 -1.98 -11.88 -7.71
C TYR A 98 -0.65 -12.52 -7.32
N ARG A 99 0.40 -12.13 -8.03
CA ARG A 99 1.77 -12.58 -7.82
C ARG A 99 2.63 -11.38 -7.45
N ILE A 100 3.35 -11.48 -6.34
CA ILE A 100 4.31 -10.46 -5.91
C ILE A 100 5.70 -10.92 -6.29
N GLU A 101 6.42 -10.07 -7.01
CA GLU A 101 7.86 -10.20 -7.25
C GLU A 101 8.57 -8.96 -6.75
N LEU A 102 9.58 -9.13 -5.89
CA LEU A 102 10.42 -8.06 -5.40
C LEU A 102 11.85 -8.30 -5.87
N VAL A 103 12.43 -7.31 -6.53
CA VAL A 103 13.83 -7.32 -6.98
C VAL A 103 14.53 -6.15 -6.33
N GLY A 104 15.51 -6.43 -5.47
CA GLY A 104 16.38 -5.42 -4.88
C GLY A 104 17.76 -5.44 -5.56
N VAL A 105 18.30 -4.27 -5.86
CA VAL A 105 19.67 -4.12 -6.36
C VAL A 105 20.46 -3.33 -5.31
N VAL A 106 21.58 -3.88 -4.87
CA VAL A 106 22.53 -3.22 -3.98
C VAL A 106 23.79 -2.93 -4.77
N CYS A 107 24.29 -1.69 -4.73
CA CYS A 107 25.58 -1.33 -5.27
C CYS A 107 26.59 -1.24 -4.13
N ASP A 108 27.69 -1.99 -4.22
CA ASP A 108 28.85 -1.74 -3.38
C ASP A 108 29.51 -0.42 -3.82
N ALA A 109 29.87 0.42 -2.84
CA ALA A 109 30.56 1.70 -3.07
C ALA A 109 32.07 1.51 -3.22
#